data_AF-A0A9W6X3P4-F1
#
_entry.id   AF-A0A9W6X3P4-F1
#
_cell.length_a   1.000
_cell.length_b   1.000
_cell.length_c   1.000
_cell.angle_alpha   90.00
_cell.angle_beta   90.00
_cell.angle_gamma   90.00
#
_symmetry.space_group_name_H-M   'P 1'
#
loop_
_entity.id
_entity.type
_entity.pdbx_description
1 polymer ?
#
loop_
_entity_poly.entity_id
_entity_poly.type
_entity_poly.pdbx_seq_one_letter_code
_entity_poly.pdbx_strand_id
1 'polypeptide(L)'
;MKSVGVQYVEAVRRLKSAGFVPSRNIHLLFVPDEEIGGVDGMEAFLASEQYKSIQPVAFAFDEGLANPEDAFTVFYGERVPWWFYVKATGPTGHGSRFIKDTATSKIIEVCNKVGCISAASFT
;
A
#
# COMPACT_ATOMS: atom_id res chain seq x y z
N MET A 1 8.43 5.02 1.35
CA MET A 1 8.57 6.51 1.37
C MET A 1 9.61 7.14 2.33
N LYS A 2 10.93 6.97 2.14
CA LYS A 2 11.90 7.53 3.12
C LYS A 2 12.04 9.05 3.07
N SER A 3 12.02 9.64 1.88
CA SER A 3 12.15 11.09 1.67
C SER A 3 11.00 11.88 2.30
N VAL A 4 9.76 11.42 2.10
CA VAL A 4 8.54 12.02 2.68
C VAL A 4 8.60 12.03 4.20
N GLY A 5 9.04 10.92 4.81
CA GLY A 5 9.22 10.83 6.27
C GLY A 5 10.17 11.90 6.81
N VAL A 6 11.31 12.13 6.14
CA VAL A 6 12.26 13.20 6.51
C VAL A 6 11.65 14.59 6.33
N GLN A 7 10.86 14.81 5.29
CA GLN A 7 10.18 16.09 5.06
C GLN A 7 9.21 16.43 6.19
N TYR A 8 8.44 15.46 6.70
CA TYR A 8 7.56 15.69 7.86
C TYR A 8 8.33 16.06 9.12
N VAL A 9 9.43 15.37 9.41
CA VAL A 9 10.29 15.69 10.57
C VAL A 9 10.84 17.10 10.44
N GLU A 10 11.34 17.48 9.27
CA GLU A 10 11.91 18.80 9.02
C GLU A 10 10.85 19.90 9.08
N ALA A 11 9.64 19.66 8.56
CA ALA A 11 8.53 20.59 8.65
C ALA A 11 8.14 20.87 10.10
N VAL A 12 7.99 19.82 10.92
CA VAL A 12 7.68 19.97 12.35
C VAL A 12 8.83 20.68 13.09
N ARG A 13 10.08 20.37 12.77
CA ARG A 13 11.25 21.06 13.34
C ARG A 13 11.22 22.56 13.04
N ARG A 14 10.99 22.94 11.78
CA ARG A 14 10.91 24.35 11.36
C ARG A 14 9.77 25.09 12.04
N LEU A 15 8.59 24.49 12.13
CA LEU A 15 7.44 25.07 12.84
C LEU A 15 7.76 25.32 14.30
N LYS A 16 8.34 24.34 14.99
CA LYS A 16 8.77 24.49 16.39
C LYS A 16 9.82 25.59 16.55
N SER A 17 10.83 25.64 15.68
CA SER A 17 11.87 26.69 15.70
C SER A 17 11.30 28.09 15.43
N ALA A 18 10.22 28.20 14.66
CA ALA A 18 9.52 29.45 14.41
C ALA A 18 8.58 29.88 15.56
N GLY A 19 8.50 29.10 16.65
CA GLY A 19 7.62 29.38 17.79
C GLY A 19 6.15 29.07 17.53
N PHE A 20 5.83 28.29 16.49
CA PHE A 20 4.47 27.87 16.21
C PHE A 20 3.96 26.93 17.31
N VAL A 21 2.78 27.25 17.87
CA VAL A 21 2.08 26.42 18.84
C VAL A 21 0.83 25.84 18.18
N PRO A 22 0.82 24.55 17.83
CA PRO A 22 -0.34 23.91 17.24
C PRO A 22 -1.55 23.95 18.18
N SER A 23 -2.74 24.22 17.65
CA SER A 23 -3.99 24.10 18.42
C SER A 23 -4.40 22.65 18.71
N ARG A 24 -3.78 21.69 18.04
CA ARG A 24 -3.98 20.24 18.21
C ARG A 24 -2.63 19.54 18.30
N ASN A 25 -2.60 18.40 18.97
CA ASN A 25 -1.41 17.57 19.01
C ASN A 25 -1.04 17.07 17.60
N ILE A 26 0.25 17.06 17.31
CA ILE A 26 0.82 16.48 16.09
C ILE A 26 1.58 15.22 16.51
N HIS A 27 1.12 14.07 16.03
CA HIS A 27 1.76 12.78 16.24
C HIS A 27 2.47 12.37 14.94
N LEU A 28 3.78 12.07 15.02
CA LEU A 28 4.53 11.52 13.90
C LEU A 28 4.66 10.01 14.10
N LEU A 29 4.25 9.25 13.09
CA LEU A 29 4.30 7.79 13.09
C LEU A 29 5.18 7.29 11.94
N PHE A 30 6.01 6.30 12.25
CA PHE A 30 6.81 5.56 11.27
C PHE A 30 6.47 4.08 11.46
N VAL A 31 5.62 3.56 10.58
CA VAL A 31 5.01 2.25 10.74
C VAL A 31 5.59 1.29 9.69
N PRO A 32 5.93 0.04 10.05
CA PRO A 32 6.44 -0.93 9.10
C PRO A 32 5.32 -1.51 8.22
N ASP A 33 5.73 -2.34 7.27
CA ASP A 33 4.88 -3.29 6.54
C ASP A 33 3.83 -2.72 5.57
N GLU A 34 3.80 -1.41 5.33
CA GLU A 34 2.91 -0.78 4.33
C GLU A 34 2.99 -1.52 2.97
N GLU A 35 4.19 -1.72 2.44
CA GLU A 35 4.45 -2.35 1.13
C GLU A 35 4.00 -3.84 1.05
N ILE A 36 3.67 -4.47 2.18
CA ILE A 36 3.14 -5.84 2.29
C ILE A 36 1.74 -5.89 2.91
N GLY A 37 1.03 -4.77 2.97
CA GLY A 37 -0.37 -4.67 3.38
C GLY A 37 -0.61 -4.22 4.82
N GLY A 38 0.44 -3.99 5.62
CA GLY A 38 0.35 -3.30 6.91
C GLY A 38 -0.26 -4.08 8.08
N VAL A 39 -0.46 -5.40 7.95
CA VAL A 39 -1.10 -6.26 8.97
C VAL A 39 -0.35 -6.21 10.30
N ASP A 40 0.96 -6.47 10.29
CA ASP A 40 1.79 -6.44 11.50
C ASP A 40 2.31 -5.02 11.82
N GLY A 41 2.00 -4.05 10.96
CA GLY A 41 2.35 -2.64 11.10
C GLY A 41 1.18 -1.80 11.62
N MET A 42 0.49 -1.12 10.70
CA MET A 42 -0.55 -0.15 11.06
C MET A 42 -1.77 -0.83 11.68
N GLU A 43 -2.18 -1.98 11.18
CA GLU A 43 -3.33 -2.71 11.72
C GLU A 43 -3.07 -3.16 13.18
N ALA A 44 -1.89 -3.72 13.45
CA ALA A 44 -1.46 -4.03 14.82
C ALA A 44 -1.39 -2.79 15.73
N PHE A 45 -0.90 -1.66 15.20
CA PHE A 45 -0.84 -0.41 15.96
C PHE A 45 -2.25 0.11 16.33
N LEU A 46 -3.23 0.01 15.44
CA LEU A 46 -4.61 0.42 15.72
C LEU A 46 -5.24 -0.39 16.87
N ALA A 47 -4.81 -1.62 17.10
CA ALA A 47 -5.26 -2.44 18.23
C ALA A 47 -4.59 -2.08 19.58
N SER A 48 -3.48 -1.33 19.55
CA SER A 48 -2.66 -1.03 20.72
C SER A 48 -3.27 0.00 21.67
N GLU A 49 -2.85 -0.03 22.95
CA GLU A 49 -3.20 1.01 23.93
C GLU A 49 -2.61 2.38 23.57
N GLN A 50 -1.48 2.40 22.86
CA GLN A 50 -0.82 3.61 22.38
C GLN A 50 -1.73 4.37 21.40
N TYR A 51 -2.38 3.67 20.46
CA TYR A 51 -3.34 4.31 19.57
C TYR A 51 -4.57 4.84 20.32
N LYS A 52 -5.10 4.05 21.28
CA LYS A 52 -6.22 4.50 22.12
C LYS A 52 -5.89 5.77 22.90
N SER A 53 -4.64 5.94 23.34
CA SER A 53 -4.19 7.11 24.09
C SER A 53 -4.14 8.42 23.27
N ILE A 54 -4.09 8.33 21.94
CA ILE A 54 -4.03 9.51 21.04
C ILE A 54 -5.38 9.84 20.39
N GLN A 55 -6.43 9.06 20.67
CA GLN A 55 -7.76 9.35 20.16
C GLN A 55 -8.43 10.52 20.91
N PRO A 56 -9.29 11.31 20.24
CA PRO A 56 -9.69 11.19 18.84
C PRO A 56 -8.69 11.82 17.86
N VAL A 57 -8.44 11.15 16.73
CA VAL A 57 -7.65 11.68 15.61
C VAL A 57 -8.57 12.40 14.63
N ALA A 58 -8.24 13.65 14.29
CA ALA A 58 -9.07 14.47 13.40
C ALA A 58 -8.77 14.25 11.91
N PHE A 59 -7.49 14.09 11.58
CA PHE A 59 -7.01 13.79 10.23
C PHE A 59 -5.67 13.07 10.34
N ALA A 60 -5.37 12.24 9.34
CA ALA A 60 -4.07 11.60 9.19
C ALA A 60 -3.52 11.98 7.81
N PHE A 61 -2.23 12.31 7.77
CA PHE A 61 -1.50 12.41 6.52
C PHE A 61 -0.73 11.12 6.33
N ASP A 62 -0.96 10.51 5.19
CA ASP A 62 -0.26 9.32 4.76
C ASP A 62 0.78 9.69 3.70
N GLU A 63 1.01 8.79 2.74
CA GLU A 63 1.98 8.93 1.68
C GLU A 63 1.82 10.20 0.83
N GLY A 64 2.90 10.55 0.13
CA GLY A 64 2.95 11.66 -0.79
C GLY A 64 3.79 11.35 -2.02
N LEU A 65 3.36 11.88 -3.17
CA LEU A 65 4.09 11.78 -4.43
C LEU A 65 4.67 13.13 -4.82
N ALA A 66 5.85 13.10 -5.44
CA ALA A 66 6.44 14.30 -6.01
C ALA A 66 5.61 14.77 -7.22
N ASN A 67 5.46 16.08 -7.35
CA ASN A 67 4.85 16.71 -8.51
C ASN A 67 5.94 17.46 -9.29
N PRO A 68 6.03 17.31 -10.63
CA PRO A 68 6.97 18.08 -11.45
C PRO A 68 6.64 19.59 -11.50
N GLU A 69 5.41 19.97 -11.17
CA GLU A 69 4.96 21.36 -11.07
C GLU A 69 5.04 21.87 -9.62
N ASP A 70 4.88 23.18 -9.44
CA ASP A 70 4.81 23.82 -8.12
C ASP A 70 3.41 23.67 -7.50
N ALA A 71 2.98 22.41 -7.33
CA ALA A 71 1.68 22.05 -6.79
C ALA A 71 1.74 20.76 -5.97
N PHE A 72 0.89 20.66 -4.96
CA PHE A 72 0.73 19.43 -4.18
C PHE A 72 -0.40 18.58 -4.76
N THR A 73 -0.12 17.31 -5.04
CA THR A 73 -1.14 16.34 -5.39
C THR A 73 -1.81 15.80 -4.13
N VAL A 74 -3.12 15.96 -4.01
CA VAL A 74 -3.89 15.54 -2.83
C VAL A 74 -4.74 14.32 -3.19
N PHE A 75 -4.54 13.24 -2.46
CA PHE A 75 -5.35 12.02 -2.53
C PHE A 75 -6.28 11.96 -1.31
N TYR A 76 -7.56 11.66 -1.53
CA TYR A 76 -8.57 11.57 -0.47
C TYR A 76 -9.08 10.13 -0.25
N GLY A 77 -8.52 9.16 -0.97
CA GLY A 77 -8.88 7.76 -0.86
C GLY A 77 -8.02 6.90 -1.77
N GLU A 78 -7.92 5.62 -1.42
CA GLU A 78 -7.17 4.60 -2.15
C GLU A 78 -8.10 3.43 -2.52
N ARG A 79 -7.72 2.67 -3.54
CA ARG A 79 -8.39 1.40 -3.87
C ARG A 79 -7.82 0.30 -2.99
N VAL A 80 -8.69 -0.58 -2.50
CA VAL A 80 -8.26 -1.72 -1.69
C VAL A 80 -7.67 -2.80 -2.62
N PRO A 81 -6.47 -3.32 -2.33
CA PRO A 81 -5.92 -4.42 -3.09
C PRO A 81 -6.71 -5.71 -2.88
N TRP A 82 -6.89 -6.49 -3.95
CA TRP A 82 -7.50 -7.81 -3.85
C TRP A 82 -6.54 -8.90 -4.35
N TRP A 83 -5.93 -9.61 -3.41
CA TRP A 83 -4.93 -10.63 -3.69
C TRP A 83 -5.57 -12.01 -3.78
N PHE A 84 -5.19 -12.79 -4.80
CA PHE A 84 -5.64 -14.16 -4.98
C PHE A 84 -4.49 -15.08 -5.39
N TYR A 85 -4.52 -16.32 -4.91
CA TYR A 85 -3.55 -17.35 -5.26
C TYR A 85 -4.16 -18.32 -6.26
N VAL A 86 -3.52 -18.46 -7.42
CA VAL A 86 -3.89 -19.48 -8.42
C VAL A 86 -2.89 -20.62 -8.37
N LYS A 87 -3.39 -21.83 -8.12
CA LYS A 87 -2.60 -23.06 -8.15
C LYS A 87 -3.13 -24.00 -9.23
N ALA A 88 -2.27 -24.40 -10.15
CA ALA A 88 -2.58 -25.40 -11.17
C ALA A 88 -1.77 -26.68 -10.94
N THR A 89 -2.38 -27.83 -11.23
CA THR A 89 -1.73 -29.14 -11.22
C THR A 89 -1.86 -29.79 -12.59
N GLY A 90 -0.83 -30.53 -12.98
CA GLY A 90 -0.78 -31.21 -14.28
C GLY A 90 0.39 -32.18 -14.37
N PRO A 91 0.42 -33.02 -15.42
CA PRO A 91 1.49 -34.00 -15.62
C PRO A 91 2.86 -33.33 -15.85
N THR A 92 3.91 -33.96 -15.35
CA THR A 92 5.31 -33.63 -15.64
C THR A 92 5.80 -34.40 -16.87
N GLY A 93 6.80 -33.88 -17.58
CA GLY A 93 7.58 -34.73 -18.47
C GLY A 93 8.63 -34.01 -19.31
N HIS A 94 9.26 -34.78 -20.19
CA HIS A 94 10.45 -34.37 -20.95
C HIS A 94 10.10 -33.30 -21.99
N GLY A 95 10.87 -32.20 -22.05
CA GLY A 95 10.60 -31.04 -22.91
C GLY A 95 10.59 -31.31 -24.43
N SER A 96 11.06 -32.49 -24.86
CA SER A 96 10.95 -32.94 -26.26
C SER A 96 9.58 -33.55 -26.61
N ARG A 97 8.67 -33.69 -25.65
CA ARG A 97 7.33 -34.27 -25.85
C ARG A 97 6.23 -33.22 -25.67
N PHE A 98 5.23 -33.26 -26.54
CA PHE A 98 4.04 -32.41 -26.45
C PHE A 98 3.02 -32.98 -25.46
N ILE A 99 3.25 -32.75 -24.17
CA ILE A 99 2.37 -33.19 -23.09
C ILE A 99 1.22 -32.18 -22.95
N LYS A 100 -0.02 -32.67 -22.93
CA LYS A 100 -1.23 -31.84 -22.76
C LYS A 100 -1.53 -31.60 -21.27
N ASP A 101 -2.28 -30.53 -21.00
CA ASP A 101 -2.84 -30.20 -19.68
C ASP A 101 -1.82 -30.04 -18.54
N THR A 102 -0.60 -29.63 -18.90
CA THR A 102 0.45 -29.27 -17.94
C THR A 102 -0.01 -28.15 -17.00
N ALA A 103 0.59 -28.08 -15.81
CA ALA A 103 0.32 -26.98 -14.89
C ALA A 103 0.57 -25.61 -15.54
N THR A 104 1.65 -25.49 -16.32
CA THR A 104 2.03 -24.27 -17.04
C THR A 104 0.98 -23.85 -18.06
N SER A 105 0.49 -24.77 -18.92
CA SER A 105 -0.53 -24.43 -19.92
C SER A 105 -1.84 -23.94 -19.30
N LYS A 106 -2.24 -24.51 -18.15
CA LYS A 106 -3.42 -24.07 -17.39
C LYS A 106 -3.22 -22.67 -16.78
N ILE A 107 -2.05 -22.37 -16.22
CA ILE A 107 -1.75 -21.03 -15.70
C ILE A 107 -1.76 -19.99 -16.82
N ILE A 108 -1.16 -20.29 -17.97
CA ILE A 108 -1.18 -19.39 -19.14
C ILE A 108 -2.61 -19.09 -19.57
N GLU A 109 -3.48 -20.10 -19.61
CA GLU A 109 -4.90 -19.89 -19.95
C GLU A 109 -5.59 -18.95 -18.95
N VAL A 110 -5.34 -19.12 -17.65
CA VAL A 110 -5.87 -18.21 -16.61
C VAL A 110 -5.32 -16.79 -16.81
N CYS A 111 -4.02 -16.62 -17.02
CA CYS A 111 -3.40 -15.31 -17.26
C CYS A 111 -3.99 -14.62 -18.49
N ASN A 112 -4.23 -15.35 -19.58
CA ASN A 112 -4.85 -14.80 -20.79
C ASN A 112 -6.29 -14.34 -20.53
N LYS A 113 -7.06 -15.10 -19.73
CA LYS A 113 -8.43 -14.69 -19.35
C LYS A 113 -8.41 -13.48 -18.41
N VAL A 114 -7.51 -13.44 -17.43
CA VAL A 114 -7.39 -12.34 -16.47
C VAL A 114 -6.87 -11.07 -17.12
N GLY A 115 -5.92 -11.15 -18.06
CA GLY A 115 -5.42 -10.00 -18.82
C GLY A 115 -6.53 -9.27 -19.58
N CYS A 116 -7.53 -10.02 -20.06
CA CYS A 116 -8.74 -9.48 -20.69
C CYS A 116 -9.73 -8.83 -19.70
N ILE A 117 -9.64 -9.10 -18.40
CA ILE A 117 -10.52 -8.53 -17.36
C ILE A 117 -10.13 -7.08 -17.01
N SER A 118 -8.93 -6.62 -17.38
CA SER A 118 -8.49 -5.23 -17.15
C SER A 118 -9.38 -4.15 -17.80
N ALA A 119 -10.26 -4.53 -18.74
CA ALA A 119 -11.24 -3.64 -19.39
C ALA A 119 -12.65 -3.67 -18.76
N ALA A 120 -12.91 -4.55 -17.79
CA ALA A 120 -14.19 -4.62 -17.10
C ALA A 120 -14.12 -3.79 -15.82
N SER A 121 -14.65 -2.57 -15.88
CA SER A 121 -14.96 -1.80 -14.68
C SER A 121 -15.97 -2.58 -13.85
N PHE A 122 -15.58 -3.05 -12.67
CA PHE A 122 -16.52 -3.50 -11.66
C PHE A 122 -17.15 -2.25 -11.04
N THR A 123 -18.32 -1.88 -11.56
CA THR A 123 -19.23 -0.86 -10.99
C THR A 123 -20.17 -1.50 -9.99
#